data_AF-A0A8J6CJN0-F1
#
_entry.id   AF-A0A8J6CJN0-F1
#
_cell.length_a   1.000
_cell.length_b   1.000
_cell.length_c   1.000
_cell.angle_alpha   90.00
_cell.angle_beta   90.00
_cell.angle_gamma   90.00
#
_symmetry.space_group_name_H-M   'P 1'
#
loop_
_entity.id
_entity.type
_entity.pdbx_description
1 polymer ?
#
loop_
_entity_poly.entity_id
_entity_poly.type
_entity_poly.pdbx_seq_one_letter_code
_entity_poly.pdbx_strand_id
1 'polypeptide(L)'
;MHVVIDRQKNHGMHFCVLAKALRMSGGDHIHAGTVVGKLEGERDITLGFVDLLRDDFIEKDRSRGIYFTQDWVSMPGVLPVASAGHPWGNALGAVANRVALEACVQASNEGRDLAREGNEIIREASK
;
A
#
# COMPACT_ATOMS: atom_id res chain seq x y z
N MET A 1 5.97 -2.25 15.85
CA MET A 1 6.08 -3.59 16.47
C MET A 1 5.05 -4.60 15.95
N HIS A 2 4.21 -4.26 14.95
CA HIS A 2 3.12 -5.15 14.50
C HIS A 2 3.60 -6.55 14.05
N VAL A 3 4.78 -6.63 13.42
CA VAL A 3 5.41 -7.89 12.95
C VAL A 3 5.64 -8.95 14.03
N VAL A 4 5.68 -8.56 15.31
CA VAL A 4 5.76 -9.52 16.43
C VAL A 4 4.46 -10.32 16.55
N ILE A 5 3.35 -9.77 16.09
CA ILE A 5 1.99 -10.25 16.31
C ILE A 5 1.36 -10.78 15.01
N ASP A 6 1.72 -10.24 13.84
CA ASP A 6 1.01 -10.54 12.58
C ASP A 6 1.83 -11.32 11.53
N ARG A 7 3.09 -11.66 11.83
CA ARG A 7 3.97 -12.35 10.87
C ARG A 7 3.66 -13.83 10.70
N GLN A 8 3.32 -14.53 11.78
CA GLN A 8 3.22 -15.98 11.77
C GLN A 8 1.80 -16.41 11.39
N LYS A 9 1.66 -17.26 10.36
CA LYS A 9 0.34 -17.73 9.90
C LYS A 9 -0.38 -18.62 10.91
N ASN A 10 0.35 -19.31 11.77
CA ASN A 10 -0.19 -20.29 12.72
C ASN A 10 -0.53 -19.68 14.10
N HIS A 11 -0.09 -18.47 14.41
CA HIS A 11 -0.34 -17.84 15.70
C HIS A 11 -0.20 -16.33 15.62
N GLY A 12 -1.13 -15.59 16.23
CA GLY A 12 -1.10 -14.13 16.30
C GLY A 12 -2.41 -13.49 15.85
N MET A 13 -2.32 -12.24 15.38
CA MET A 13 -3.45 -11.49 14.81
C MET A 13 -3.04 -10.94 13.46
N HIS A 14 -3.79 -11.27 12.41
CA HIS A 14 -3.50 -10.80 11.06
C HIS A 14 -3.57 -9.27 10.97
N PHE A 15 -2.72 -8.66 10.15
CA PHE A 15 -2.61 -7.19 10.02
C PHE A 15 -3.95 -6.52 9.65
N CYS A 16 -4.84 -7.18 8.90
CA CYS A 16 -6.20 -6.68 8.64
C CYS A 16 -6.95 -6.27 9.92
N VAL A 17 -6.75 -6.99 11.04
CA VAL A 17 -7.37 -6.67 12.33
C VAL A 17 -6.76 -5.40 12.91
N LEU A 18 -5.43 -5.27 12.85
CA LEU A 18 -4.71 -4.09 13.32
C LEU A 18 -5.03 -2.83 12.50
N ALA A 19 -5.19 -2.99 11.18
CA ALA A 19 -5.61 -1.93 10.27
C ALA A 19 -6.99 -1.38 10.64
N LYS A 20 -7.98 -2.28 10.87
CA LYS A 20 -9.31 -1.88 11.36
C LYS A 20 -9.22 -1.18 12.72
N ALA A 21 -8.45 -1.74 13.66
CA ALA A 21 -8.28 -1.18 14.99
C ALA A 21 -7.71 0.24 14.94
N LEU A 22 -6.72 0.48 14.08
CA LEU A 22 -6.17 1.82 13.91
C LEU A 22 -7.17 2.80 13.27
N ARG A 23 -7.89 2.39 12.22
CA ARG A 23 -8.91 3.24 11.58
C ARG A 23 -9.96 3.68 12.58
N MET A 24 -10.46 2.76 13.40
CA MET A 24 -11.39 3.07 14.50
C MET A 24 -10.77 3.95 15.59
N SER A 25 -9.47 3.80 15.85
CA SER A 25 -8.74 4.65 16.81
C SER A 25 -8.50 6.08 16.31
N GLY A 26 -8.71 6.36 15.03
CA GLY A 26 -8.56 7.70 14.44
C GLY A 26 -7.15 8.04 13.97
N GLY A 27 -6.40 7.08 13.42
CA GLY A 27 -5.12 7.37 12.77
C GLY A 27 -5.30 7.85 11.33
N ASP A 28 -4.62 8.93 10.93
CA ASP A 28 -4.71 9.44 9.55
C ASP A 28 -3.91 8.61 8.56
N HIS A 29 -2.71 8.13 8.96
CA HIS A 29 -1.78 7.37 8.13
C HIS A 29 -1.36 6.06 8.82
N ILE A 30 -1.11 5.00 8.04
CA ILE A 30 -0.53 3.74 8.53
C ILE A 30 0.42 3.12 7.52
N HIS A 31 1.56 2.58 7.97
CA HIS A 31 2.40 1.75 7.12
C HIS A 31 1.68 0.45 6.76
N ALA A 32 1.52 0.19 5.47
CA ALA A 32 0.72 -0.92 4.94
C ALA A 32 1.54 -1.85 4.01
N GLY A 33 2.86 -1.91 4.20
CA GLY A 33 3.73 -2.74 3.37
C GLY A 33 4.01 -2.16 1.98
N THR A 34 4.89 -2.83 1.25
CA THR A 34 5.36 -2.38 -0.08
C THR A 34 5.23 -3.44 -1.17
N VAL A 35 4.91 -4.70 -0.80
CA VAL A 35 4.89 -5.90 -1.66
C VAL A 35 6.25 -6.27 -2.27
N VAL A 36 6.89 -5.32 -2.95
CA VAL A 36 8.16 -5.48 -3.66
C VAL A 36 9.38 -4.96 -2.89
N GLY A 37 9.18 -4.42 -1.68
CA GLY A 37 10.26 -3.88 -0.86
C GLY A 37 10.96 -4.91 0.01
N LYS A 38 11.70 -4.44 1.02
CA LYS A 38 12.55 -5.29 1.87
C LYS A 38 11.77 -6.10 2.91
N LEU A 39 10.58 -5.65 3.28
CA LEU A 39 9.74 -6.27 4.30
C LEU A 39 8.67 -7.13 3.63
N GLU A 40 8.25 -8.19 4.32
CA GLU A 40 7.24 -9.13 3.84
C GLU A 40 5.92 -8.43 3.46
N GLY A 41 5.32 -8.86 2.34
CA GLY A 41 4.01 -8.40 1.90
C GLY A 41 3.53 -9.24 0.72
N GLU A 42 2.50 -10.06 0.94
CA GLU A 42 1.81 -10.77 -0.14
C GLU A 42 0.83 -9.80 -0.82
N ARG A 43 0.77 -9.81 -2.15
CA ARG A 43 0.07 -8.79 -2.94
C ARG A 43 -1.42 -8.77 -2.66
N ASP A 44 -2.10 -9.90 -2.74
CA ASP A 44 -3.57 -9.95 -2.67
C ASP A 44 -4.07 -9.65 -1.25
N ILE A 45 -3.36 -10.14 -0.24
CA ILE A 45 -3.57 -9.76 1.16
C ILE A 45 -3.33 -8.26 1.37
N THR A 46 -2.28 -7.70 0.74
CA THR A 46 -1.99 -6.26 0.84
C THR A 46 -3.10 -5.41 0.25
N LEU A 47 -3.62 -5.79 -0.91
CA LEU A 47 -4.78 -5.13 -1.50
C LEU A 47 -5.99 -5.21 -0.56
N GLY A 48 -6.25 -6.37 0.04
CA GLY A 48 -7.35 -6.54 0.98
C GLY A 48 -7.33 -5.56 2.16
N PHE A 49 -6.20 -5.42 2.85
CA PHE A 49 -6.15 -4.46 3.97
C PHE A 49 -6.01 -3.00 3.52
N VAL A 50 -5.55 -2.71 2.30
CA VAL A 50 -5.63 -1.36 1.72
C VAL A 50 -7.09 -0.96 1.48
N ASP A 51 -7.90 -1.87 0.93
CA ASP A 51 -9.35 -1.66 0.74
C ASP A 51 -10.01 -1.39 2.10
N LEU A 52 -9.69 -2.18 3.13
CA LEU A 52 -10.19 -1.97 4.51
C LEU A 52 -9.80 -0.60 5.11
N LEU A 53 -8.66 -0.04 4.73
CA LEU A 53 -8.20 1.26 5.22
C LEU A 53 -8.87 2.43 4.47
N ARG A 54 -9.15 2.28 3.17
CA ARG A 54 -9.56 3.40 2.31
C ARG A 54 -11.05 3.45 2.04
N ASP A 55 -11.67 2.31 1.77
CA ASP A 55 -13.02 2.27 1.20
C ASP A 55 -14.07 2.36 2.31
N ASP A 56 -15.26 2.85 1.96
CA ASP A 56 -16.39 2.91 2.88
C ASP A 56 -17.09 1.56 3.01
N PHE A 57 -17.13 0.79 1.93
CA PHE A 57 -17.76 -0.53 1.88
C PHE A 57 -16.86 -1.54 1.17
N ILE A 58 -16.59 -2.66 1.83
CA ILE A 58 -15.72 -3.73 1.33
C ILE A 58 -16.49 -5.04 1.38
N GLU A 59 -16.70 -5.66 0.22
CA GLU A 59 -17.34 -6.98 0.14
C GLU A 59 -16.43 -8.10 0.67
N LYS A 60 -17.05 -9.19 1.13
CA LYS A 60 -16.34 -10.40 1.51
C LYS A 60 -15.57 -11.00 0.32
N ASP A 61 -14.25 -11.03 0.42
CA ASP A 61 -13.35 -11.70 -0.52
C ASP A 61 -12.26 -12.49 0.23
N ARG A 62 -12.40 -13.82 0.24
CA ARG A 62 -11.45 -14.70 0.91
C ARG A 62 -10.08 -14.75 0.22
N SER A 63 -10.00 -14.45 -1.08
CA SER A 63 -8.72 -14.43 -1.80
C SER A 63 -7.81 -13.30 -1.31
N ARG A 64 -8.42 -12.21 -0.83
CA ARG A 64 -7.75 -11.05 -0.22
C ARG A 64 -7.74 -11.05 1.30
N GLY A 65 -8.10 -12.18 1.94
CA GLY A 65 -8.15 -12.29 3.39
C GLY A 65 -9.31 -11.53 4.06
N ILE A 66 -10.35 -11.18 3.31
CA ILE A 66 -11.57 -10.51 3.79
C ILE A 66 -12.65 -11.54 4.06
N TYR A 67 -12.84 -11.88 5.34
CA TYR A 67 -13.77 -12.95 5.75
C TYR A 67 -15.23 -12.47 5.91
N PHE A 68 -15.42 -11.17 6.13
CA PHE A 68 -16.70 -10.53 6.36
C PHE A 68 -16.79 -9.24 5.56
N THR A 69 -17.96 -8.98 4.98
CA THR A 69 -18.30 -7.67 4.43
C THR A 69 -18.17 -6.62 5.53
N GLN A 70 -17.54 -5.50 5.21
CA GLN A 70 -17.30 -4.40 6.14
C GLN A 70 -17.93 -3.12 5.57
N ASP A 71 -18.87 -2.56 6.30
CA ASP A 71 -19.39 -1.21 6.09
C ASP A 71 -18.79 -0.30 7.18
N TRP A 72 -18.21 0.83 6.77
CA TRP A 72 -17.60 1.83 7.63
C TRP A 72 -18.51 3.01 7.93
N VAL A 73 -19.72 3.04 7.36
CA VAL A 73 -20.77 4.04 7.64
C VAL A 73 -20.23 5.47 7.63
N SER A 74 -19.50 5.81 6.56
CA SER A 74 -18.87 7.11 6.31
C SER A 74 -17.74 7.48 7.27
N MET A 75 -17.17 6.53 8.01
CA MET A 75 -15.94 6.75 8.76
C MET A 75 -14.80 7.13 7.79
N PRO A 76 -14.04 8.22 8.05
CA PRO A 76 -12.92 8.59 7.20
C PRO A 76 -11.94 7.44 6.95
N GLY A 77 -11.40 7.40 5.73
CA GLY A 77 -10.34 6.46 5.37
C GLY A 77 -8.99 6.86 5.98
N VAL A 78 -8.10 5.87 6.07
CA VAL A 78 -6.69 6.02 6.49
C VAL A 78 -5.81 5.91 5.26
N LEU A 79 -4.82 6.80 5.11
CA LEU A 79 -3.87 6.73 3.99
C LEU A 79 -2.81 5.65 4.24
N PRO A 80 -2.75 4.59 3.39
CA PRO A 80 -1.70 3.58 3.49
C PRO A 80 -0.36 4.11 2.99
N VAL A 81 0.72 3.82 3.72
CA VAL A 81 2.08 4.32 3.46
C VAL A 81 3.02 3.19 3.05
N ALA A 82 3.57 3.30 1.83
CA ALA A 82 4.71 2.55 1.34
C ALA A 82 6.00 3.37 1.52
N SER A 83 7.08 2.79 2.08
CA SER A 83 8.30 3.54 2.42
C SER A 83 9.58 2.80 2.01
N ALA A 84 10.57 3.55 1.47
CA ALA A 84 11.89 3.09 1.06
C ALA A 84 12.93 4.23 1.17
N GLY A 85 14.23 3.89 1.25
CA GLY A 85 15.34 4.85 1.38
C GLY A 85 16.29 4.89 0.18
N HIS A 86 17.08 5.98 0.04
CA HIS A 86 17.95 6.25 -1.12
C HIS A 86 19.45 6.36 -0.72
N PRO A 87 20.41 5.82 -1.52
CA PRO A 87 21.83 5.77 -1.13
C PRO A 87 22.60 7.10 -1.23
N TRP A 88 22.15 8.08 -2.02
CA TRP A 88 22.88 9.35 -2.24
C TRP A 88 22.32 10.55 -1.48
N GLY A 89 21.78 10.31 -0.28
CA GLY A 89 21.23 11.36 0.58
C GLY A 89 19.81 11.80 0.21
N ASN A 90 19.23 12.62 1.09
CA ASN A 90 17.79 12.89 1.11
C ASN A 90 17.32 13.75 -0.07
N ALA A 91 18.06 14.80 -0.43
CA ALA A 91 17.62 15.74 -1.46
C ALA A 91 17.56 15.10 -2.85
N LEU A 92 18.62 14.41 -3.26
CA LEU A 92 18.66 13.73 -4.56
C LEU A 92 17.67 12.56 -4.61
N GLY A 93 17.54 11.81 -3.51
CA GLY A 93 16.53 10.75 -3.41
C GLY A 93 15.10 11.29 -3.51
N ALA A 94 14.81 12.44 -2.90
CA ALA A 94 13.49 13.07 -2.96
C ALA A 94 13.16 13.53 -4.39
N VAL A 95 14.10 14.15 -5.09
CA VAL A 95 13.91 14.57 -6.49
C VAL A 95 13.71 13.35 -7.40
N ALA A 96 14.54 12.31 -7.27
CA ALA A 96 14.39 11.09 -8.06
C ALA A 96 13.02 10.42 -7.86
N ASN A 97 12.57 10.30 -6.60
CA ASN A 97 11.25 9.75 -6.28
C ASN A 97 10.12 10.61 -6.86
N ARG A 98 10.26 11.94 -6.81
CA ARG A 98 9.24 12.87 -7.32
C ARG A 98 9.09 12.77 -8.84
N VAL A 99 10.21 12.78 -9.57
CA VAL A 99 10.21 12.67 -11.03
C VAL A 99 9.64 11.32 -11.47
N ALA A 100 10.09 10.22 -10.84
CA ALA A 100 9.57 8.89 -11.15
C ALA A 100 8.04 8.80 -10.91
N LEU A 101 7.54 9.39 -9.82
CA LEU A 101 6.11 9.39 -9.51
C LEU A 101 5.31 10.19 -10.54
N GLU A 102 5.73 11.41 -10.87
CA GLU A 102 5.02 12.26 -11.84
C GLU A 102 5.00 11.62 -13.23
N ALA A 103 6.11 11.01 -13.67
CA ALA A 103 6.17 10.28 -14.95
C ALA A 103 5.19 9.10 -14.99
N CYS A 104 5.13 8.29 -13.91
CA CYS A 104 4.19 7.19 -13.82
C CYS A 104 2.73 7.67 -13.82
N VAL A 105 2.42 8.74 -13.09
CA VAL A 105 1.06 9.30 -13.04
C VAL A 105 0.66 9.85 -14.41
N GLN A 106 1.54 10.58 -15.08
CA GLN A 106 1.28 11.10 -16.43
C GLN A 106 1.03 9.94 -17.42
N ALA A 107 1.93 8.96 -17.47
CA ALA A 107 1.79 7.80 -18.35
C ALA A 107 0.50 7.02 -18.09
N SER A 108 0.12 6.83 -16.82
CA SER A 108 -1.14 6.20 -16.45
C SER A 108 -2.35 7.01 -16.93
N ASN A 109 -2.32 8.33 -16.80
CA ASN A 109 -3.41 9.20 -17.26
C ASN A 109 -3.53 9.22 -18.80
N GLU A 110 -2.43 8.97 -19.50
CA GLU A 110 -2.38 8.81 -20.96
C GLU A 110 -2.79 7.40 -21.42
N GLY A 111 -3.11 6.49 -20.48
CA GLY A 111 -3.62 5.15 -20.78
C GLY A 111 -2.55 4.08 -21.01
N ARG A 112 -1.29 4.35 -20.66
CA ARG A 112 -0.20 3.35 -20.72
C ARG A 112 -0.37 2.28 -19.62
N ASP A 113 0.04 1.05 -19.92
CA ASP A 113 0.01 -0.05 -18.95
C ASP A 113 1.29 -0.05 -18.10
N LEU A 114 1.22 0.53 -16.90
CA LEU A 114 2.36 0.62 -15.98
C LEU A 114 2.94 -0.77 -15.61
N ALA A 115 2.13 -1.82 -15.56
CA ALA A 115 2.60 -3.16 -15.18
C ALA A 115 3.49 -3.78 -16.27
N ARG A 116 3.29 -3.37 -17.53
CA ARG A 116 4.06 -3.87 -18.69
C ARG A 116 5.14 -2.88 -19.13
N GLU A 117 4.87 -1.59 -19.04
CA GLU A 117 5.67 -0.52 -19.63
C GLU A 117 6.48 0.28 -18.60
N GLY A 118 6.31 0.03 -17.29
CA GLY A 118 6.92 0.84 -16.23
C GLY A 118 8.44 1.01 -16.34
N ASN A 119 9.16 -0.03 -16.76
CA ASN A 119 10.61 0.05 -16.95
C ASN A 119 11.03 1.00 -18.07
N GLU A 120 10.22 1.10 -19.13
CA GLU A 120 10.48 2.02 -20.23
C GLU A 120 10.20 3.46 -19.80
N ILE A 121 9.05 3.70 -19.16
CA ILE A 121 8.66 5.02 -18.62
C ILE A 121 9.75 5.59 -17.70
N ILE A 122 10.27 4.79 -16.77
CA ILE A 122 11.33 5.23 -15.84
C ILE A 122 12.63 5.53 -16.59
N ARG A 123 13.00 4.73 -17.59
CA ARG A 123 14.21 4.99 -18.40
C ARG A 123 14.05 6.27 -19.23
N GLU A 124 12.86 6.54 -19.75
CA GLU A 124 12.56 7.77 -20.48
C GLU A 124 12.67 9.00 -19.58
N ALA A 125 12.13 8.93 -18.36
CA ALA A 125 12.22 10.00 -17.36
C ALA A 125 13.64 10.21 -16.79
N SER A 126 14.57 9.28 -17.03
CA SER A 126 15.96 9.34 -16.55
C SER A 126 16.96 9.85 -17.60
N LYS A 127 16.51 10.19 -18.82
CA LYS A 127 17.34 10.77 -19.89
C LYS A 127 17.60 12.25 -19.63
#